data_AF-A0AAD6VAR3-F1
#
_entry.id   AF-A0AAD6VAR3-F1
#
_cell.length_a   1.000
_cell.length_b   1.000
_cell.length_c   1.000
_cell.angle_alpha   90.00
_cell.angle_beta   90.00
_cell.angle_gamma   90.00
#
_symmetry.space_group_name_H-M   'P 1'
#
loop_
_entity.id
_entity.type
_entity.pdbx_description
1 polymer ?
#
loop_
_entity_poly.entity_id
_entity_poly.type
_entity_poly.pdbx_seq_one_letter_code
_entity_poly.pdbx_strand_id
1 'polypeptide(L)' 'PVIRQDIVALEPMQDVDIEQHVKKWTLNKEQAHAFRIIARHSLEDRPEQLRMLLSGPGGTGKSQVINAL' A
#
# COMPACT_ATOMS: atom_id res chain seq x y z
N PRO A 1 18.43 9.95 -12.45
CA PRO A 1 16.99 10.24 -12.69
C PRO A 1 16.31 10.63 -11.37
N VAL A 2 15.84 11.87 -11.24
CA VAL A 2 15.04 12.31 -10.09
C VAL A 2 13.62 11.83 -10.34
N ILE A 3 13.15 10.85 -9.57
CA ILE A 3 11.77 10.36 -9.65
C ILE A 3 10.90 11.38 -8.90
N ARG A 4 9.96 12.02 -9.61
CA ARG A 4 8.94 12.86 -8.97
C ARG A 4 7.94 11.95 -8.24
N GLN A 5 7.82 12.15 -6.93
CA GLN A 5 6.86 11.44 -6.06
C GLN A 5 5.71 12.34 -5.60
N ASP A 6 5.78 13.62 -5.99
CA ASP A 6 4.83 14.68 -5.75
C ASP A 6 3.60 14.52 -6.68
N ILE A 7 2.79 13.50 -6.40
CA ILE A 7 1.43 13.37 -6.95
C ILE A 7 0.52 14.19 -6.05
N VAL A 8 0.02 15.32 -6.57
CA VAL A 8 -0.96 16.15 -5.87
C VAL A 8 -2.31 15.43 -5.94
N ALA A 9 -2.89 15.09 -4.79
CA ALA A 9 -4.24 14.56 -4.71
C ALA A 9 -5.23 15.61 -5.28
N LEU A 10 -6.00 15.22 -6.29
CA LEU A 10 -6.99 16.08 -6.95
C LEU A 10 -8.28 16.23 -6.14
N GLU A 11 -8.52 15.29 -5.22
CA GLU A 11 -9.70 15.25 -4.36
C GLU A 11 -9.29 15.29 -2.89
N PRO A 12 -10.11 15.88 -2.00
CA PRO A 12 -9.85 15.83 -0.56
C PRO A 12 -9.69 14.38 -0.12
N MET A 13 -8.68 14.09 0.72
CA MET A 13 -8.48 12.76 1.31
C MET A 13 -9.79 12.29 1.95
N GLN A 14 -10.49 11.40 1.24
CA GLN A 14 -11.59 10.65 1.80
C GLN A 14 -11.01 9.69 2.84
N ASP A 15 -11.68 9.52 3.97
CA ASP A 15 -11.23 8.61 5.01
C ASP A 15 -11.12 7.19 4.43
N VAL A 16 -9.89 6.68 4.28
CA VAL A 16 -9.63 5.38 3.65
C VAL A 16 -9.74 4.29 4.70
N ASP A 17 -10.78 3.45 4.57
CA ASP A 17 -10.90 2.24 5.40
C ASP A 17 -9.95 1.13 4.90
N ILE A 18 -8.77 1.09 5.52
CA ILE A 18 -7.72 0.10 5.26
C ILE A 18 -8.23 -1.33 5.50
N GLU A 19 -9.07 -1.55 6.51
CA GLU A 19 -9.54 -2.90 6.85
C GLU A 19 -10.61 -3.39 5.87
N GLN A 20 -11.44 -2.49 5.34
CA GLN A 20 -12.33 -2.81 4.23
C GLN A 20 -11.55 -3.30 3.00
N HIS A 21 -10.41 -2.67 2.69
CA HIS A 21 -9.56 -3.08 1.56
C HIS A 21 -8.93 -4.45 1.79
N VAL A 22 -8.41 -4.73 2.99
CA VAL A 22 -7.89 -6.05 3.37
C VAL A 22 -8.94 -7.15 3.12
N LYS A 23 -10.20 -6.89 3.51
CA LYS A 23 -11.31 -7.84 3.32
C LYS A 23 -11.70 -7.97 1.85
N LYS A 24 -11.87 -6.86 1.13
CA LYS A 24 -12.24 -6.82 -0.30
C LYS A 24 -11.26 -7.61 -1.16
N TRP A 25 -9.98 -7.49 -0.87
CA TRP A 25 -8.90 -8.15 -1.62
C TRP A 25 -8.53 -9.53 -1.07
N THR A 26 -9.24 -9.99 -0.03
CA THR A 26 -9.04 -11.30 0.62
C THR A 26 -7.58 -11.56 1.00
N LEU A 27 -6.91 -10.55 1.55
CA LEU A 27 -5.49 -10.64 1.87
C LEU A 27 -5.27 -11.61 3.03
N ASN A 28 -4.29 -12.50 2.87
CA ASN A 28 -3.82 -13.32 4.00
C ASN A 28 -3.08 -12.47 5.04
N LYS A 29 -2.67 -13.08 6.15
CA LYS A 29 -2.06 -12.37 7.29
C LYS A 29 -0.82 -11.56 6.88
N GLU A 30 0.05 -12.15 6.08
CA GLU A 30 1.33 -11.59 5.66
C GLU A 30 1.14 -10.48 4.61
N GLN A 31 0.26 -10.71 3.65
CA GLN A 31 -0.14 -9.71 2.65
C GLN A 31 -0.83 -8.51 3.31
N ALA A 32 -1.76 -8.76 4.24
CA ALA A 32 -2.45 -7.72 4.98
C ALA A 32 -1.50 -6.90 5.86
N HIS A 33 -0.50 -7.54 6.47
CA HIS A 33 0.55 -6.84 7.22
C HIS A 33 1.35 -5.89 6.31
N ALA A 34 1.80 -6.37 5.16
CA ALA A 34 2.50 -5.54 4.19
C ALA A 34 1.62 -4.39 3.66
N PHE A 35 0.39 -4.71 3.28
CA PHE A 35 -0.58 -3.73 2.80
C PHE A 35 -0.81 -2.61 3.81
N ARG A 36 -1.02 -2.94 5.09
CA ARG A 36 -1.23 -1.94 6.14
C ARG A 36 -0.05 -0.97 6.30
N ILE A 37 1.18 -1.45 6.16
CA ILE A 37 2.37 -0.59 6.22
C ILE A 37 2.36 0.39 5.05
N ILE A 38 2.16 -0.11 3.83
CA ILE A 38 2.18 0.72 2.62
C ILE A 38 1.01 1.70 2.59
N ALA A 39 -0.21 1.23 2.91
CA ALA A 39 -1.41 2.04 2.90
C ALA A 39 -1.34 3.17 3.93
N ARG A 40 -0.92 2.88 5.17
CA ARG A 40 -0.75 3.93 6.21
C ARG A 40 0.29 4.96 5.80
N HIS A 41 1.45 4.49 5.35
CA HIS A 41 2.53 5.36 4.86
C HIS A 41 2.05 6.25 3.71
N SER A 42 1.26 5.70 2.78
CA SER A 42 0.73 6.45 1.62
C SER A 42 -0.32 7.51 1.99
N LEU A 43 -0.89 7.42 3.19
CA LEU A 43 -1.86 8.39 3.72
C LEU A 43 -1.21 9.48 4.59
N GLU A 44 0.09 9.37 4.88
CA GLU A 44 0.81 10.42 5.60
C GLU A 44 1.04 11.63 4.68
N ASP A 45 0.99 12.85 5.23
CA ASP A 45 1.36 14.05 4.47
C ASP A 45 2.88 14.20 4.43
N ARG A 46 3.45 14.20 3.21
CA ARG A 46 4.89 14.32 2.93
C ARG A 46 5.79 13.37 3.76
N PRO A 47 5.54 12.05 3.73
CA PRO A 47 6.36 11.11 4.47
C PRO A 47 7.73 10.96 3.80
N GLU A 48 8.72 10.51 4.57
CA GLU A 48 9.97 10.04 3.99
C GLU A 48 9.73 8.82 3.10
N GLN A 49 10.58 8.58 2.10
CA GLN A 49 10.40 7.46 1.18
C GLN A 49 10.39 6.10 1.92
N LEU A 50 9.30 5.34 1.80
CA LEU A 50 9.23 3.96 2.29
C LEU A 50 10.11 3.04 1.44
N ARG A 51 11.15 2.47 2.07
CA ARG A 51 12.04 1.49 1.45
C ARG A 51 11.69 0.09 1.92
N MET A 52 10.69 -0.51 1.28
CA MET A 52 10.21 -1.85 1.62
C MET A 52 10.50 -2.86 0.51
N LEU A 53 11.03 -4.04 0.88
CA LEU A 53 11.18 -5.19 -0.02
C LEU A 53 10.06 -6.20 0.25
N LEU A 54 9.19 -6.40 -0.75
CA LEU A 54 8.21 -7.47 -0.76
C LEU A 54 8.84 -8.75 -1.34
N SER A 55 9.31 -9.63 -0.45
CA SER A 55 9.94 -10.91 -0.81
C SER A 55 9.05 -12.11 -0.46
N GLY A 56 9.38 -13.26 -1.03
CA GLY A 56 8.68 -14.53 -0.78
C GLY A 56 8.61 -15.41 -2.02
N PRO A 57 8.28 -16.70 -1.86
CA PRO A 57 8.20 -17.66 -2.97
C PRO A 57 7.29 -17.18 -4.11
N GLY A 58 7.55 -17.64 -5.34
CA GLY A 58 6.63 -17.42 -6.46
C GLY A 58 5.21 -17.92 -6.15
N GLY A 59 4.19 -17.26 -6.68
CA GLY A 59 2.79 -17.68 -6.49
C GLY A 59 2.15 -17.32 -5.14
N THR A 60 2.88 -16.70 -4.21
CA THR A 60 2.35 -16.32 -2.87
C THR A 60 1.55 -15.01 -2.83
N GLY A 61 1.23 -14.45 -4.00
CA GLY A 61 0.37 -13.27 -4.10
C GLY A 61 1.04 -11.95 -3.70
N LYS A 62 2.37 -11.80 -3.87
CA LYS A 62 3.03 -10.50 -3.69
C LYS A 62 2.38 -9.40 -4.54
N SER A 63 2.03 -9.71 -5.79
CA SER A 63 1.31 -8.80 -6.68
C SER A 63 -0.09 -8.43 -6.16
N GLN A 64 -0.73 -9.30 -5.37
CA GLN A 64 -2.02 -9.02 -4.75
C GLN A 64 -1.94 -7.85 -3.76
N VAL A 65 -0.81 -7.70 -3.05
CA VAL A 65 -0.57 -6.56 -2.15
C VAL A 65 -0.54 -5.25 -2.92
N ILE A 66 0.09 -5.24 -4.10
CA ILE A 66 0.18 -4.05 -4.96
C ILE A 66 -1.17 -3.73 -5.60
N ASN A 67 -1.89 -4.74 -6.07
CA ASN A 67 -3.21 -4.54 -6.67
C ASN A 67 -4.25 -3.98 -5.68
N ALA A 68 -4.05 -4.21 -4.38
CA ALA A 68 -4.97 -3.76 -3.34
C ALA A 68 -4.85 -2.27 -2.99
N LEU A 69 -3.77 -1.61 -3.42
CA LEU A 69 -3.51 -0.17 -3.28
C LEU A 69 -4.18 0.60 -4.41
#